data_AF-A0A6J7H022-F1
#
_entry.id   AF-A0A6J7H022-F1
#
_cell.length_a   1.000
_cell.length_b   1.000
_cell.length_c   1.000
_cell.angle_alpha   90.00
_cell.angle_beta   90.00
_cell.angle_gamma   90.00
#
_symmetry.space_group_name_H-M   'P 1'
#
loop_
_entity.id
_entity.type
_entity.pdbx_description
1 polymer ?
#
loop_
_entity_poly.entity_id
_entity_poly.type
_entity_poly.pdbx_seq_one_letter_code
_entity_poly.pdbx_strand_id
1 'polypeptide(L)'
;MLDSISELLRTHSDVTLFGFFGHIADGNIHIEFTGPDADDSRVDHLVLEYVAAAGGSISAEHGIGRMKVDSLHLARSAAEIAAMRAIKTAWDPAGILNQGVLFRHE
;
A
#
# COMPACT_ATOMS: atom_id res chain seq x y z
N MET A 1 -2.91 -11.93 13.23
CA MET A 1 -2.83 -10.83 12.24
C MET A 1 -3.89 -9.78 12.52
N LEU A 2 -5.19 -10.06 12.37
CA LEU A 2 -6.25 -9.06 12.60
C LEU A 2 -6.27 -8.48 14.03
N ASP A 3 -6.03 -9.31 15.05
CA ASP A 3 -5.92 -8.83 16.44
C ASP A 3 -4.75 -7.86 16.62
N SER A 4 -3.59 -8.17 16.02
CA SER A 4 -2.41 -7.32 16.08
C SER A 4 -2.61 -6.00 15.32
N ILE A 5 -3.30 -6.02 14.18
CA ILE A 5 -3.67 -4.80 13.46
C ILE A 5 -4.69 -4.01 14.29
N SER A 6 -5.62 -4.67 14.98
CA SER A 6 -6.55 -4.00 15.88
C SER A 6 -5.83 -3.32 17.05
N GLU A 7 -4.82 -3.98 17.61
CA GLU A 7 -3.97 -3.40 18.66
C GLU A 7 -3.17 -2.20 18.12
N LEU A 8 -2.55 -2.33 16.95
CA LEU A 8 -1.86 -1.24 16.25
C LEU A 8 -2.79 -0.04 16.01
N LEU A 9 -4.02 -0.26 15.55
CA LEU A 9 -4.96 0.84 15.31
C LEU A 9 -5.41 1.49 16.63
N ARG A 10 -5.54 0.73 17.72
CA ARG A 10 -5.89 1.26 19.05
C ARG A 10 -4.77 2.07 19.70
N THR A 11 -3.50 1.88 19.35
CA THR A 11 -2.41 2.71 19.87
C THR A 11 -2.38 4.12 19.26
N HIS A 12 -3.17 4.36 18.22
CA HIS A 12 -3.29 5.64 17.54
C HIS A 12 -4.57 6.36 17.97
N SER A 13 -4.43 7.37 18.83
CA SER A 13 -5.56 8.07 19.45
C SER A 13 -6.46 8.83 18.48
N ASP A 14 -5.93 9.15 17.31
CA ASP A 14 -6.60 9.79 16.19
C ASP A 14 -7.44 8.80 15.36
N VAL A 15 -7.27 7.48 15.51
CA VAL A 15 -8.17 6.49 14.89
C VAL A 15 -9.45 6.35 15.72
N THR A 16 -10.57 6.80 15.17
CA THR A 16 -11.87 6.86 15.88
C THR A 16 -12.73 5.62 15.67
N LEU A 17 -12.61 4.96 14.52
CA LEU A 17 -13.34 3.74 14.16
C LEU A 17 -12.52 2.94 13.17
N PHE A 18 -12.52 1.61 13.29
CA PHE A 18 -11.95 0.70 12.30
C PHE A 18 -12.78 -0.57 12.15
N GLY A 19 -12.60 -1.25 11.03
CA GLY A 19 -13.31 -2.49 10.69
C GLY A 19 -12.55 -3.34 9.70
N PHE A 20 -12.97 -4.61 9.62
CA PHE A 20 -12.43 -5.60 8.70
C PHE A 20 -13.57 -6.31 7.98
N PHE A 21 -13.44 -6.45 6.66
CA PHE A 21 -14.34 -7.28 5.84
C PHE A 21 -13.55 -7.78 4.63
N GLY A 22 -14.12 -8.69 3.83
CA GLY A 22 -13.48 -9.09 2.59
C GLY A 22 -13.72 -10.55 2.22
N HIS A 23 -12.86 -11.04 1.35
CA HIS A 23 -12.93 -12.35 0.74
C HIS A 23 -12.04 -13.31 1.53
N ILE A 24 -12.60 -13.95 2.55
CA ILE A 24 -11.81 -14.86 3.41
C ILE A 24 -11.28 -16.09 2.65
N ALA A 25 -11.94 -16.48 1.55
CA ALA A 25 -11.58 -17.67 0.78
C ALA A 25 -10.24 -17.57 0.05
N ASP A 26 -9.81 -16.36 -0.32
CA ASP A 26 -8.51 -16.10 -0.95
C ASP A 26 -7.55 -15.29 -0.05
N GLY A 27 -7.97 -14.99 1.17
CA GLY A 27 -7.17 -14.25 2.15
C GLY A 27 -7.12 -12.74 1.90
N ASN A 28 -7.99 -12.18 1.06
CA ASN A 28 -8.08 -10.75 0.80
C ASN A 28 -8.99 -10.04 1.81
N ILE A 29 -8.40 -9.38 2.81
CA ILE A 29 -9.12 -8.63 3.85
C ILE A 29 -8.92 -7.13 3.66
N HIS A 30 -10.03 -6.41 3.56
CA HIS A 30 -10.12 -4.96 3.57
C HIS A 30 -10.02 -4.48 5.01
N ILE A 31 -9.06 -3.58 5.23
CA ILE A 31 -8.83 -2.91 6.50
C ILE A 31 -9.24 -1.46 6.28
N GLU A 32 -10.28 -1.01 6.99
CA GLU A 32 -10.76 0.36 6.91
C GLU A 32 -10.73 1.01 8.28
N PHE A 33 -10.35 2.28 8.32
CA PHE A 33 -10.37 3.10 9.52
C PHE A 33 -10.70 4.55 9.18
N THR A 34 -11.10 5.31 10.20
CA THR A 34 -11.41 6.74 10.12
C THR A 34 -10.75 7.48 11.28
N GLY A 35 -10.51 8.77 11.11
CA GLY A 35 -10.09 9.66 12.18
C GLY A 35 -8.85 10.51 11.86
N PRO A 36 -7.74 9.94 11.34
CA PRO A 36 -6.63 10.74 10.82
C PRO A 36 -7.08 11.70 9.71
N ASP A 37 -6.38 12.83 9.57
CA ASP A 37 -6.64 13.80 8.50
C ASP A 37 -6.44 13.18 7.11
N ALA A 38 -7.14 13.70 6.10
CA ALA A 38 -7.16 13.10 4.76
C ALA A 38 -5.78 13.03 4.07
N ASP A 39 -4.82 13.86 4.49
CA ASP A 39 -3.43 13.87 4.04
C ASP A 39 -2.46 13.17 5.01
N ASP A 40 -2.92 12.70 6.17
CA ASP A 40 -2.13 11.88 7.09
C ASP A 40 -2.18 10.39 6.71
N SER A 41 -1.21 9.98 5.89
CA SER A 41 -1.03 8.58 5.49
C SER A 41 -0.18 7.74 6.47
N ARG A 42 0.17 8.26 7.66
CA ARG A 42 1.05 7.55 8.61
C ARG A 42 0.48 6.22 9.04
N VAL A 43 -0.81 6.19 9.39
CA VAL A 43 -1.49 4.97 9.84
C VAL A 43 -1.59 3.96 8.69
N ASP A 44 -1.86 4.42 7.47
CA ASP A 44 -1.83 3.57 6.27
C ASP A 44 -0.48 2.88 6.13
N HIS A 45 0.62 3.65 6.15
CA HIS A 45 1.97 3.11 5.98
C HIS A 45 2.31 2.07 7.05
N LEU A 46 1.98 2.31 8.32
CA LEU A 46 2.21 1.37 9.41
C LEU A 46 1.44 0.06 9.21
N VAL A 47 0.19 0.12 8.74
CA VAL A 47 -0.60 -1.06 8.41
C VAL A 47 0.04 -1.81 7.23
N LEU A 48 0.46 -1.10 6.18
CA LEU A 48 1.11 -1.72 5.01
C LEU A 48 2.43 -2.40 5.39
N GLU A 49 3.27 -1.76 6.20
CA GLU A 49 4.53 -2.32 6.71
C GLU A 49 4.28 -3.58 7.54
N TYR A 50 3.29 -3.55 8.44
CA TYR A 50 2.92 -4.71 9.25
C TYR A 50 2.46 -5.89 8.37
N VAL A 51 1.59 -5.62 7.38
CA VAL A 51 1.13 -6.64 6.43
C VAL A 51 2.29 -7.24 5.64
N ALA A 52 3.21 -6.40 5.14
CA ALA A 52 4.38 -6.86 4.40
C ALA A 52 5.33 -7.69 5.28
N ALA A 53 5.58 -7.25 6.52
CA ALA A 53 6.40 -7.98 7.48
C ALA A 53 5.82 -9.35 7.86
N ALA A 54 4.49 -9.50 7.82
CA ALA A 54 3.79 -10.77 8.00
C ALA A 54 3.77 -11.67 6.75
N GLY A 55 4.43 -11.26 5.65
CA GLY A 55 4.45 -11.99 4.38
C GLY A 55 3.18 -11.82 3.52
N GLY A 56 2.34 -10.83 3.84
CA GLY A 56 1.16 -10.48 3.07
C GLY A 56 1.45 -9.53 1.90
N SER A 57 0.41 -9.22 1.11
CA SER A 57 0.47 -8.22 0.04
C SER A 57 -0.13 -6.90 0.50
N ILE A 58 0.59 -5.78 0.31
CA ILE A 58 0.07 -4.42 0.57
C ILE A 58 -1.06 -4.01 -0.38
N SER A 59 -1.28 -4.78 -1.45
CA SER A 59 -2.39 -4.60 -2.36
C SER A 59 -2.75 -5.91 -3.06
N ALA A 60 -3.81 -6.56 -2.58
CA ALA A 60 -4.34 -7.76 -3.22
C ALA A 60 -5.00 -7.45 -4.58
N GLU A 61 -5.78 -6.36 -4.67
CA GLU A 61 -6.65 -6.09 -5.84
C GLU A 61 -6.57 -4.67 -6.41
N HIS A 62 -6.46 -3.64 -5.57
CA HIS A 62 -6.58 -2.23 -6.01
C HIS A 62 -5.34 -1.62 -6.67
N GLY A 63 -4.26 -2.39 -6.78
CA GLY A 63 -2.98 -1.93 -7.30
C GLY A 63 -2.26 -0.91 -6.39
N ILE A 64 -1.21 -0.31 -6.95
CA ILE A 64 -0.31 0.61 -6.24
C ILE A 64 -0.82 2.05 -6.31
N GLY A 65 -0.96 2.59 -7.52
CA GLY A 65 -1.46 3.94 -7.72
C GLY A 65 -0.60 5.03 -7.06
N ARG A 66 -1.10 6.27 -7.05
CA ARG A 66 -0.44 7.39 -6.36
C ARG A 66 -0.42 7.22 -4.84
N MET A 67 -1.35 6.45 -4.29
CA MET A 67 -1.51 6.25 -2.85
C MET A 67 -0.40 5.36 -2.29
N LYS A 68 -0.04 4.27 -2.96
CA LYS A 68 0.93 3.28 -2.45
C LYS A 68 2.27 3.32 -3.18
N VAL A 69 2.52 4.34 -4.01
CA VAL A 69 3.75 4.44 -4.81
C VAL A 69 5.00 4.43 -3.94
N ASP A 70 4.96 5.08 -2.78
CA ASP A 70 6.10 5.10 -1.84
C ASP A 70 6.27 3.75 -1.12
N SER A 71 5.20 2.95 -1.05
CA SER A 71 5.18 1.61 -0.46
C SER A 71 5.47 0.49 -1.47
N LEU A 72 5.76 0.78 -2.75
CA LEU A 72 5.99 -0.25 -3.77
C LEU A 72 7.09 -1.26 -3.38
N HIS A 73 8.12 -0.77 -2.68
CA HIS A 73 9.23 -1.57 -2.18
C HIS A 73 8.81 -2.64 -1.15
N LEU A 74 7.64 -2.49 -0.52
CA LEU A 74 7.06 -3.52 0.35
C LEU A 74 6.44 -4.67 -0.44
N ALA A 75 6.09 -4.47 -1.71
CA ALA A 75 5.48 -5.48 -2.58
C ALA A 75 6.44 -6.13 -3.58
N ARG A 76 7.51 -5.42 -3.94
CA ARG A 76 8.43 -5.80 -5.03
C ARG A 76 9.87 -5.55 -4.62
N SER A 77 10.72 -6.50 -4.97
CA SER A 77 12.16 -6.38 -4.85
C SER A 77 12.73 -5.27 -5.74
N ALA A 78 13.93 -4.80 -5.40
CA ALA A 78 14.63 -3.82 -6.23
C ALA A 78 14.84 -4.31 -7.67
N ALA A 79 15.07 -5.62 -7.88
CA ALA A 79 15.22 -6.20 -9.21
C ALA A 79 13.91 -6.18 -10.02
N GLU A 80 12.78 -6.51 -9.40
CA GLU A 80 11.47 -6.41 -10.04
C GLU A 80 11.13 -4.96 -10.38
N ILE A 81 11.39 -4.02 -9.47
CA ILE A 81 11.18 -2.59 -9.71
C ILE A 81 12.04 -2.10 -10.87
N ALA A 82 13.31 -2.52 -10.95
CA ALA A 82 14.18 -2.19 -12.07
C ALA A 82 13.64 -2.73 -13.41
N ALA A 83 13.13 -3.97 -13.42
CA ALA A 83 12.49 -4.55 -14.60
C ALA A 83 11.23 -3.78 -15.02
N MET A 84 10.38 -3.40 -14.05
CA MET A 84 9.18 -2.58 -14.32
C MET A 84 9.56 -1.21 -14.91
N ARG A 85 10.63 -0.57 -14.41
CA ARG A 85 11.15 0.68 -14.96
C ARG A 85 11.67 0.51 -16.39
N ALA A 86 12.40 -0.57 -16.67
CA ALA A 86 12.89 -0.85 -18.02
C ALA A 86 11.75 -0.98 -19.04
N ILE A 87 10.66 -1.68 -18.68
CA ILE A 87 9.46 -1.78 -19.50
C ILE A 87 8.82 -0.40 -19.69
N LYS A 88 8.64 0.36 -18.60
CA LYS A 88 8.05 1.70 -18.65
C LYS A 88 8.84 2.64 -19.58
N THR A 89 10.16 2.67 -19.48
CA THR A 89 11.03 3.51 -20.31
C THR A 89 11.01 3.10 -21.78
N ALA A 90 10.93 1.81 -22.08
CA ALA A 90 10.88 1.34 -23.46
C ALA A 90 9.58 1.74 -24.18
N TRP A 91 8.46 1.82 -23.45
CA TRP A 91 7.14 2.15 -23.99
C TRP A 91 6.77 3.63 -23.88
N ASP A 92 7.29 4.32 -22.88
CA ASP A 92 7.02 5.74 -22.61
C ASP A 92 8.33 6.49 -22.28
N PRO A 93 9.23 6.64 -23.27
CA PRO A 93 10.51 7.31 -23.07
C PRO A 93 10.36 8.80 -22.72
N ALA A 94 9.25 9.43 -23.11
CA ALA A 94 8.93 10.81 -22.75
C ALA A 94 8.29 10.94 -21.35
N GLY A 95 7.94 9.82 -20.71
CA GLY A 95 7.33 9.80 -19.39
C GLY A 95 5.96 10.49 -19.33
N ILE A 96 5.17 10.53 -20.40
CA ILE A 96 3.89 11.27 -20.44
C ILE A 96 2.69 10.42 -20.01
N LEU A 97 2.82 9.09 -20.02
CA LEU A 97 1.74 8.18 -19.69
C LEU A 97 1.61 8.02 -18.17
N ASN A 98 0.69 8.79 -17.59
CA ASN A 98 0.22 8.68 -16.20
C ASN A 98 1.35 8.79 -15.15
N GLN A 99 1.97 9.97 -15.12
CA GLN A 99 3.08 10.33 -14.24
C GLN A 99 2.74 10.14 -12.75
N GLY A 100 3.75 9.68 -11.99
CA GLY A 100 3.67 9.54 -10.53
C GLY A 100 2.86 8.35 -10.01
N VAL A 101 2.33 7.48 -10.88
CA VAL A 101 1.41 6.39 -10.48
C VAL A 101 2.11 5.11 -10.02
N LEU A 102 3.29 4.82 -10.57
CA LEU A 102 4.09 3.65 -10.16
C LEU A 102 5.49 4.03 -9.67
N PHE A 103 6.01 5.17 -10.14
CA PHE A 103 7.32 5.69 -9.77
C PHE A 103 7.18 7.18 -9.50
N ARG A 104 7.74 7.66 -8.39
CA ARG A 104 7.94 9.08 -8.15
C ARG A 104 8.94 9.63 -9.20
N HIS A 105 8.81 10.92 -9.50
CA HIS A 105 9.80 11.62 -10.31
C HIS A 105 11.15 11.62 -9.58
N GLU A 106 12.22 11.34 -10.31
CA GLU A 106 13.60 11.56 -9.85
C GLU A 106 13.97 13.04 -9.97
#